data_AF-A0A4D6XBP5-F1
#
_entry.id   AF-A0A4D6XBP5-F1
#
_cell.length_a   1.000
_cell.length_b   1.000
_cell.length_c   1.000
_cell.angle_alpha   90.00
_cell.angle_beta   90.00
_cell.angle_gamma   90.00
#
_symmetry.space_group_name_H-M   'P 1'
#
loop_
_entity.id
_entity.type
_entity.pdbx_description
1 polymer ?
#
loop_
_entity_poly.entity_id
_entity_poly.type
_entity_poly.pdbx_seq_one_letter_code
_entity_poly.pdbx_strand_id
1 'polypeptide(L)'
;MKKFALIASLTLSLTGCTFTGANEVAPGQFMITSHGSIFNSREGLLENINQKAKKVCEGKPYHLEGDSGANMVVATRTQLGQTPTTVLGLKAVCDEH
;
A
#
# COMPACT_ATOMS: atom_id res chain seq x y z
N MET A 1 -20.92 37.57 1.55
CA MET A 1 -20.34 36.51 0.69
C MET A 1 -18.86 36.22 1.00
N LYS A 2 -18.42 36.19 2.28
CA LYS A 2 -17.00 36.03 2.66
C LYS A 2 -16.71 34.78 3.53
N LYS A 3 -17.76 34.10 4.00
CA LYS A 3 -17.67 32.96 4.94
C LYS A 3 -17.54 31.61 4.25
N PHE A 4 -17.91 31.51 2.97
CA PHE A 4 -17.84 30.25 2.21
C PHE A 4 -16.43 29.92 1.70
N ALA A 5 -15.53 30.91 1.59
CA ALA A 5 -14.18 30.69 1.10
C ALA A 5 -13.27 29.92 2.09
N LEU A 6 -13.56 29.98 3.39
CA LEU A 6 -12.73 29.34 4.41
C LEU A 6 -13.01 27.84 4.57
N ILE A 7 -14.22 27.39 4.23
CA ILE A 7 -14.62 25.98 4.39
C ILE A 7 -14.03 25.10 3.28
N ALA A 8 -13.87 25.65 2.07
CA ALA A 8 -13.31 24.91 0.93
C ALA A 8 -11.82 24.59 1.07
N SER A 9 -11.08 25.35 1.88
CA SER A 9 -9.63 25.16 2.02
C SER A 9 -9.25 24.08 3.06
N LEU A 10 -10.20 23.63 3.90
CA LEU A 10 -9.95 22.66 4.98
C LEU A 10 -10.12 21.20 4.52
N THR A 11 -10.77 20.95 3.39
CA THR A 11 -11.03 19.59 2.87
C THR A 11 -9.93 19.06 1.93
N LEU A 12 -8.93 19.88 1.57
CA LEU A 12 -7.83 19.47 0.67
C LEU A 12 -6.62 18.86 1.39
N SER A 13 -6.60 18.88 2.72
CA SER A 13 -5.48 18.35 3.51
C SER A 13 -5.91 17.06 4.20
N LEU A 14 -5.56 15.90 3.62
CA LEU A 14 -5.09 14.68 4.31
C LEU A 14 -5.17 13.39 3.45
N THR A 15 -5.27 13.45 2.13
CA THR A 15 -5.03 12.23 1.33
C THR A 15 -3.52 11.96 1.29
N GLY A 16 -3.00 11.28 2.31
CA GLY A 16 -1.66 10.70 2.26
C GLY A 16 -1.61 9.69 1.11
N CYS A 17 -0.70 9.90 0.15
CA CYS A 17 -0.52 8.96 -0.95
C CYS A 17 0.05 7.64 -0.40
N THR A 18 -0.82 6.67 -0.17
CA THR A 18 -0.39 5.28 0.07
C THR A 18 0.00 4.69 -1.28
N PHE A 19 1.23 4.22 -1.41
CA PHE A 19 1.75 3.65 -2.66
C PHE A 19 1.85 2.14 -2.52
N THR A 20 1.17 1.38 -3.38
CA THR A 20 1.27 -0.08 -3.40
C THR A 20 1.84 -0.53 -4.74
N GLY A 21 3.05 -1.08 -4.69
CA GLY A 21 3.77 -1.63 -5.85
C GLY A 21 3.59 -3.15 -5.95
N ALA A 22 3.75 -3.68 -7.15
CA ALA A 22 3.87 -5.11 -7.40
C ALA A 22 5.02 -5.34 -8.38
N ASN A 23 5.91 -6.27 -8.06
CA ASN A 23 7.03 -6.68 -8.91
C ASN A 23 6.96 -8.19 -9.13
N GLU A 24 7.04 -8.62 -10.38
CA GLU A 24 7.10 -10.05 -10.71
C GLU A 24 8.47 -10.60 -10.28
N VAL A 25 8.47 -11.68 -9.50
CA VAL A 25 9.69 -12.35 -9.01
C VAL A 25 9.92 -13.70 -9.67
N ALA A 26 8.86 -14.33 -10.15
CA ALA A 26 8.86 -15.54 -10.95
C ALA A 26 7.52 -15.64 -11.70
N PRO A 27 7.39 -16.51 -12.71
CA PRO A 27 6.11 -16.74 -13.39
C PRO A 27 5.01 -17.09 -12.37
N GLY A 28 3.92 -16.31 -12.38
CA GLY A 28 2.81 -16.47 -11.44
C GLY A 28 3.09 -16.03 -10.00
N GLN A 29 4.25 -15.42 -9.72
CA GLN A 29 4.63 -14.96 -8.38
C GLN A 29 4.98 -13.48 -8.39
N PHE A 30 4.30 -12.71 -7.55
CA PHE A 30 4.42 -11.26 -7.48
C PHE A 30 4.76 -10.82 -6.05
N MET A 31 5.87 -10.12 -5.88
CA MET A 31 6.17 -9.42 -4.64
C MET A 31 5.38 -8.11 -4.60
N ILE A 32 4.47 -7.99 -3.63
CA ILE A 32 3.62 -6.81 -3.46
C ILE A 32 4.05 -6.08 -2.21
N THR A 33 4.42 -4.81 -2.37
CA THR A 33 4.82 -3.94 -1.27
C THR A 33 3.84 -2.79 -1.14
N SER A 34 3.26 -2.62 0.05
CA SER A 34 2.43 -1.46 0.37
C SER A 34 3.20 -0.52 1.29
N HIS A 35 3.38 0.71 0.83
CA HIS A 35 3.98 1.82 1.54
C HIS A 35 2.87 2.74 2.04
N GLY A 36 2.81 2.92 3.35
CA GLY A 36 1.85 3.80 4.01
C GLY A 36 2.51 4.76 4.97
N SER A 37 1.72 5.72 5.44
CA SER A 37 2.11 6.51 6.61
C SER A 37 2.29 5.61 7.83
N ILE A 38 3.13 6.00 8.80
CA ILE A 38 3.25 5.28 10.08
C ILE A 38 1.91 5.17 10.84
N PHE A 39 0.95 6.06 10.52
CA PHE A 39 -0.40 6.05 11.07
C PHE A 39 -1.36 5.07 10.37
N ASN A 40 -0.96 4.46 9.24
CA ASN A 40 -1.81 3.45 8.60
C ASN A 40 -1.83 2.17 9.45
N SER A 41 -3.03 1.63 9.65
CA SER A 41 -3.19 0.33 10.29
C SER A 41 -2.63 -0.79 9.42
N ARG A 42 -2.16 -1.86 10.06
CA ARG A 42 -1.66 -3.06 9.38
C ARG A 42 -2.74 -3.66 8.47
N GLU A 43 -3.97 -3.67 8.95
CA GLU A 43 -5.15 -4.19 8.26
C GLU A 43 -5.38 -3.43 6.94
N GLY A 44 -5.21 -2.11 6.94
CA GLY A 44 -5.33 -1.30 5.72
C GLY A 44 -4.20 -1.57 4.72
N LEU A 45 -2.97 -1.82 5.18
CA LEU A 45 -1.86 -2.22 4.31
C LEU A 45 -2.10 -3.61 3.70
N LEU A 46 -2.58 -4.57 4.50
CA LEU A 46 -2.96 -5.90 4.03
C LEU A 46 -4.09 -5.84 3.00
N GLU A 47 -5.10 -5.00 3.22
CA GLU A 47 -6.19 -4.81 2.27
C GLU A 47 -5.68 -4.26 0.93
N ASN A 48 -4.78 -3.28 0.96
CA ASN A 48 -4.15 -2.75 -0.25
C ASN A 48 -3.34 -3.80 -1.01
N ILE A 49 -2.56 -4.62 -0.29
CA ILE A 49 -1.82 -5.74 -0.87
C ILE A 49 -2.79 -6.72 -1.53
N ASN A 50 -3.87 -7.07 -0.83
CA ASN A 50 -4.87 -8.02 -1.29
C ASN A 50 -5.58 -7.55 -2.58
N GLN A 51 -5.98 -6.27 -2.61
CA GLN A 51 -6.54 -5.63 -3.80
C GLN A 51 -5.56 -5.64 -4.99
N LYS A 52 -4.26 -5.44 -4.72
CA LYS A 52 -3.24 -5.50 -5.76
C LYS A 52 -2.98 -6.94 -6.23
N ALA A 53 -2.98 -7.92 -5.32
CA ALA A 53 -2.83 -9.34 -5.61
C ALA A 53 -3.93 -9.84 -6.56
N LYS A 54 -5.19 -9.52 -6.25
CA LYS A 54 -6.34 -9.82 -7.12
C LYS A 54 -6.19 -9.24 -8.52
N LYS A 55 -5.63 -8.03 -8.64
CA LYS A 55 -5.40 -7.37 -9.93
C LYS A 55 -4.27 -8.04 -10.72
N VAL A 56 -3.13 -8.35 -10.09
CA VAL A 56 -1.99 -8.97 -10.79
C VAL A 56 -2.24 -10.43 -11.15
N CYS A 57 -3.05 -11.14 -10.36
CA CYS A 57 -3.48 -12.49 -10.68
C CYS A 57 -4.70 -12.53 -11.62
N GLU A 58 -5.16 -11.40 -12.17
CA GLU A 58 -6.29 -11.33 -13.11
C GLU A 58 -7.60 -11.98 -12.60
N GLY A 59 -7.80 -11.97 -11.27
CA GLY A 59 -8.95 -12.63 -10.63
C GLY A 59 -8.84 -14.15 -10.47
N LYS A 60 -7.70 -14.77 -10.84
CA LYS A 60 -7.40 -16.17 -10.50
C LYS A 60 -7.28 -16.35 -8.97
N PRO A 61 -7.46 -17.57 -8.45
CA PRO A 61 -7.14 -17.87 -7.06
C PRO A 61 -5.67 -17.53 -6.77
N TYR A 62 -5.39 -17.04 -5.58
CA TYR A 62 -4.03 -16.75 -5.13
C TYR A 62 -3.94 -16.91 -3.62
N HIS A 63 -2.74 -17.17 -3.13
CA HIS A 63 -2.39 -17.08 -1.72
C HIS A 63 -1.26 -16.08 -1.49
N LEU A 64 -1.25 -15.50 -0.30
CA LEU A 64 -0.21 -14.56 0.14
C LEU A 64 0.78 -15.31 1.03
N GLU A 65 2.03 -15.36 0.61
CA GLU A 65 3.16 -15.90 1.36
C GLU A 65 4.02 -14.77 1.95
N GLY A 66 4.44 -14.94 3.20
CA GLY A 66 5.28 -13.99 3.92
C GLY A 66 4.77 -13.71 5.33
N ASP A 67 5.61 -13.04 6.12
CA ASP A 67 5.21 -12.63 7.46
C ASP A 67 4.32 -11.39 7.38
N SER A 68 3.00 -11.63 7.47
CA SER A 68 2.01 -10.55 7.52
C SER A 68 2.22 -9.61 8.71
N GLY A 69 3.01 -9.98 9.73
CA GLY A 69 3.36 -9.22 10.92
C GLY A 69 4.68 -8.47 10.83
N ALA A 70 5.48 -8.69 9.79
CA ALA A 70 6.74 -8.00 9.55
C ALA A 70 6.51 -6.59 8.96
N ASN A 71 5.76 -5.75 9.68
CA ASN A 71 5.67 -4.32 9.38
C ASN A 71 7.02 -3.68 9.64
N MET A 72 7.67 -3.17 8.60
CA MET A 72 8.94 -2.46 8.74
C MET A 72 8.69 -0.96 8.69
N VAL A 73 9.10 -0.24 9.73
CA VAL A 73 9.13 1.23 9.70
C VAL A 73 10.40 1.65 8.96
N VAL A 74 10.24 2.28 7.81
CA VAL A 74 11.32 2.74 6.94
C VAL A 74 11.24 4.25 6.80
N ALA A 75 12.39 4.93 6.88
CA ALA A 75 12.48 6.35 6.56
C ALA A 75 12.48 6.53 5.03
N THR A 76 11.33 6.86 4.45
CA THR A 76 11.21 7.16 3.01
C THR A 76 11.66 8.60 2.76
N ARG A 77 12.59 8.80 1.83
CA ARG A 77 13.04 10.13 1.42
C ARG A 77 12.02 10.74 0.46
N THR A 78 11.42 11.85 0.88
CA THR A 78 10.48 12.65 0.07
C THR A 78 11.11 14.01 -0.28
N GLN A 79 10.42 14.81 -1.10
CA GLN A 79 10.85 16.19 -1.39
C GLN A 79 10.89 17.09 -0.15
N LEU A 80 10.21 16.71 0.94
CA LEU A 80 10.17 17.42 2.22
C LEU A 80 11.21 16.91 3.23
N GLY A 81 12.00 15.88 2.88
CA GLY A 81 12.98 15.24 3.78
C GLY A 81 12.66 13.77 4.06
N GLN A 82 13.32 13.20 5.07
CA GLN A 82 13.05 11.82 5.51
C GLN A 82 11.75 11.78 6.32
N THR A 83 10.76 11.02 5.84
CA THR A 83 9.50 10.81 6.54
C THR A 83 9.38 9.34 6.96
N PRO A 84 9.02 9.05 8.23
CA PRO A 84 8.78 7.68 8.66
C PRO A 84 7.54 7.12 7.96
N THR A 85 7.70 5.97 7.31
CA THR A 85 6.65 5.26 6.59
C THR A 85 6.64 3.79 7.00
N THR A 86 5.49 3.15 6.98
CA THR A 86 5.39 1.71 7.21
C THR A 86 5.38 1.00 5.87
N VAL A 87 6.17 -0.06 5.75
CA VAL A 87 6.21 -0.94 4.58
C VAL A 87 5.82 -2.34 5.01
N LEU A 88 4.87 -2.91 4.29
CA LEU A 88 4.51 -4.32 4.39
C LEU A 88 4.71 -4.97 3.01
N GLY A 89 5.46 -6.06 2.98
CA GLY A 89 5.76 -6.82 1.77
C GLY A 89 5.24 -8.24 1.89
N LEU A 90 4.40 -8.68 0.94
CA LEU A 90 3.95 -10.06 0.84
C LEU A 90 4.09 -10.55 -0.59
N LYS A 91 4.40 -11.83 -0.74
CA LYS A 91 4.46 -12.49 -2.05
C LYS A 91 3.07 -13.05 -2.37
N ALA A 92 2.45 -12.57 -3.43
CA ALA A 92 1.28 -13.21 -4.01
C ALA A 92 1.73 -14.32 -4.96
N VAL A 93 1.21 -15.53 -4.75
CA VAL A 93 1.37 -16.66 -5.66
C VAL A 93 0.01 -16.90 -6.30
N CYS A 94 -0.08 -16.70 -7.61
CA CYS A 94 -1.29 -16.97 -8.37
C CYS A 94 -1.33 -18.47 -8.67
N ASP A 95 -2.43 -19.12 -8.32
CA ASP A 95 -2.61 -20.53 -8.63
C ASP A 95 -2.94 -20.70 -10.11
N GLU A 96 -2.24 -21.64 -10.75
CA GLU A 96 -2.62 -22.13 -12.07
C GLU A 96 -3.71 -23.18 -11.86
N HIS A 97 -4.94 -22.86 -12.28
CA HIS A 97 -6.02 -23.83 -12.34
C HIS A 97 -5.80 -24.83 -13.47
#